data_AF-A0A6J2URW8-F1
#
_entry.id   AF-A0A6J2URW8-F1
#
_cell.length_a   1.000
_cell.length_b   1.000
_cell.length_c   1.000
_cell.angle_alpha   90.00
_cell.angle_beta   90.00
_cell.angle_gamma   90.00
#
_symmetry.space_group_name_H-M   'P 1'
#
loop_
_entity.id
_entity.type
_entity.pdbx_description
1 polymer ?
#
loop_
_entity_poly.entity_id
_entity_poly.type
_entity_poly.pdbx_seq_one_letter_code
_entity_poly.pdbx_strand_id
1 'polypeptide(L)'
;MQTNADTNSPTFDFLPTHGSEFRVLVGVTGSVAALKVPTLVSKLREIPGVDVRVVTTDHATHFYNVAEIPVRVFRDKDEWETCVVRAWDTSRPLLFCPAMNTAMWQHPITAQQVSTLKGFGYVEIPCIAKKLVCGDEGKGAMAEVSTIVDTVKQHLQRSPLPSER
;
A
#
# COMPACT_ATOMS: atom_id res chain seq x y z
N MET A 1 49.43 2.88 4.05
CA MET A 1 48.62 2.87 2.80
C MET A 1 47.62 1.74 2.94
N GLN A 2 46.33 2.08 2.76
CA GLN A 2 45.16 1.19 2.59
C GLN A 2 44.73 0.35 3.81
N THR A 3 43.47 0.26 4.22
CA THR A 3 42.27 1.15 4.27
C THR A 3 41.26 0.29 5.02
N ASN A 4 40.61 0.85 6.04
CA ASN A 4 39.59 0.18 6.84
C ASN A 4 38.47 -0.37 5.95
N ALA A 5 38.12 -1.63 6.15
CA ALA A 5 36.94 -2.24 5.53
C ALA A 5 35.68 -1.67 6.18
N ASP A 6 34.98 -0.83 5.43
CA ASP A 6 33.61 -0.42 5.70
C ASP A 6 32.72 -1.67 5.78
N THR A 7 32.33 -2.04 7.00
CA THR A 7 31.29 -3.04 7.27
C THR A 7 30.10 -2.34 7.90
N ASN A 8 29.50 -1.41 7.15
CA ASN A 8 28.13 -0.96 7.39
C ASN A 8 27.28 -1.42 6.21
N SER A 9 27.10 -2.73 6.10
CA SER A 9 25.95 -3.27 5.35
C SER A 9 24.69 -2.89 6.15
N PRO A 10 23.69 -2.24 5.55
CA PRO A 10 22.44 -2.01 6.24
C PRO A 10 21.81 -3.39 6.50
N THR A 11 21.83 -3.83 7.74
CA THR A 11 21.09 -5.01 8.18
C THR A 11 19.62 -4.78 7.86
N PHE A 12 19.11 -5.52 6.87
CA PHE A 12 17.70 -5.55 6.51
C PHE A 12 16.94 -6.22 7.65
N ASP A 13 16.53 -5.42 8.64
CA ASP A 13 15.83 -5.94 9.80
C ASP A 13 14.36 -6.25 9.43
N PHE A 14 14.13 -7.48 8.97
CA PHE A 14 12.81 -8.06 8.77
C PHE A 14 12.15 -8.49 10.09
N LEU A 15 12.85 -8.36 11.22
CA LEU A 15 12.35 -8.75 12.52
C LEU A 15 11.15 -7.87 12.93
N PRO A 16 10.17 -8.44 13.65
CA PRO A 16 9.09 -7.67 14.23
C PRO A 16 9.67 -6.61 15.17
N THR A 17 9.16 -5.38 15.07
CA THR A 17 9.16 -4.48 16.22
C THR A 17 8.41 -5.19 17.34
N HIS A 18 9.15 -5.58 18.39
CA HIS A 18 8.62 -6.30 19.56
C HIS A 18 7.30 -5.66 20.03
N GLY A 19 6.18 -6.40 19.91
CA GLY A 19 4.85 -5.96 20.36
C GLY A 19 3.80 -5.63 19.28
N SER A 20 4.10 -5.80 17.98
CA SER A 20 3.08 -5.71 16.92
C SER A 20 2.36 -7.05 16.71
N GLU A 21 1.02 -7.03 16.82
CA GLU A 21 0.12 -8.16 16.56
C GLU A 21 -0.15 -8.33 15.06
N PHE A 22 -0.06 -7.25 14.27
CA PHE A 22 -0.32 -7.27 12.84
C PHE A 22 0.72 -6.46 12.05
N ARG A 23 1.04 -6.90 10.83
CA ARG A 23 1.89 -6.16 9.89
C ARG A 23 1.10 -5.77 8.65
N VAL A 24 1.06 -4.49 8.34
CA VAL A 24 0.38 -3.93 7.18
C VAL A 24 1.43 -3.36 6.22
N LEU A 25 1.47 -3.91 5.02
CA LEU A 25 2.30 -3.41 3.93
C LEU A 25 1.45 -2.53 3.01
N VAL A 26 1.84 -1.26 2.86
CA VAL A 26 1.17 -0.30 1.97
C VAL A 26 1.98 -0.17 0.70
N GLY A 27 1.48 -0.75 -0.40
CA GLY A 27 2.03 -0.57 -1.74
C GLY A 27 1.53 0.73 -2.39
N VAL A 28 2.44 1.56 -2.90
CA VAL A 28 2.13 2.84 -3.52
C VAL A 28 2.69 2.88 -4.94
N THR A 29 1.81 3.20 -5.90
CA THR A 29 2.15 3.32 -7.32
C THR A 29 1.96 4.75 -7.81
N GLY A 30 2.43 5.05 -9.03
CA GLY A 30 2.35 6.39 -9.63
C GLY A 30 0.91 6.89 -9.86
N SER A 31 0.37 7.61 -8.88
CA SER A 31 -0.93 8.30 -8.94
C SER A 31 -0.86 9.58 -8.10
N VAL A 32 -1.60 10.63 -8.52
CA VAL A 32 -1.76 11.86 -7.73
C VAL A 32 -2.32 11.57 -6.33
N ALA A 33 -3.05 10.47 -6.18
CA ALA A 33 -3.57 10.04 -4.89
C ALA A 33 -2.48 9.67 -3.87
N ALA A 34 -1.23 9.44 -4.31
CA ALA A 34 -0.08 9.19 -3.45
C ALA A 34 0.21 10.36 -2.48
N LEU A 35 -0.25 11.58 -2.78
CA LEU A 35 -0.25 12.72 -1.84
C LEU A 35 -0.94 12.41 -0.50
N LYS A 36 -1.89 11.47 -0.48
CA LYS A 36 -2.63 11.07 0.73
C LYS A 36 -1.90 9.98 1.55
N VAL A 37 -0.79 9.44 1.05
CA VAL A 37 -0.05 8.34 1.70
C VAL A 37 0.46 8.74 3.09
N PRO A 38 1.05 9.93 3.34
CA PRO A 38 1.44 10.33 4.69
C PRO A 38 0.26 10.28 5.67
N THR A 39 -0.90 10.83 5.28
CA THR A 39 -2.11 10.80 6.11
C THR A 39 -2.64 9.39 6.33
N LEU A 40 -2.60 8.54 5.30
CA LEU A 40 -3.01 7.14 5.39
C LEU A 40 -2.13 6.36 6.37
N VAL A 41 -0.81 6.48 6.25
CA VAL A 41 0.16 5.82 7.13
C VAL A 41 -0.03 6.26 8.57
N SER A 42 -0.18 7.56 8.82
CA SER A 42 -0.41 8.08 10.18
C SER A 42 -1.66 7.48 10.81
N LYS A 43 -2.78 7.41 10.07
CA LYS A 43 -4.03 6.81 10.58
C LYS A 43 -3.96 5.29 10.77
N LEU A 44 -3.18 4.58 9.95
CA LEU A 44 -2.97 3.15 10.14
C LEU A 44 -2.11 2.86 11.38
N ARG A 45 -1.14 3.73 11.70
CA ARG A 45 -0.33 3.63 12.92
C ARG A 45 -1.10 3.92 14.21
N GLU A 46 -2.21 4.65 14.14
CA GLU A 46 -3.09 4.85 15.29
C GLU A 46 -3.78 3.55 15.73
N ILE A 47 -3.77 2.51 14.89
CA ILE A 47 -4.31 1.20 15.25
C ILE A 47 -3.32 0.50 16.19
N PRO A 48 -3.72 0.14 17.42
CA PRO A 48 -2.84 -0.53 18.36
C PRO A 48 -2.40 -1.89 17.82
N GLY A 49 -1.13 -2.23 18.01
CA GLY A 49 -0.57 -3.51 17.58
C GLY A 49 -0.27 -3.63 16.08
N VAL A 50 -0.38 -2.55 15.29
CA VAL A 50 -0.09 -2.59 13.85
C VAL A 50 1.30 -2.00 13.54
N ASP A 51 2.18 -2.80 12.93
CA ASP A 51 3.40 -2.33 12.26
C ASP A 51 3.09 -2.00 10.80
N VAL A 52 3.29 -0.75 10.40
CA VAL A 52 3.02 -0.29 9.04
C VAL A 52 4.33 -0.09 8.30
N ARG A 53 4.44 -0.65 7.09
CA ARG A 53 5.57 -0.45 6.17
C ARG A 53 5.06 0.02 4.82
N VAL A 54 5.87 0.77 4.09
CA VAL A 54 5.49 1.28 2.76
C VAL A 54 6.45 0.72 1.71
N VAL A 55 5.91 0.26 0.60
CA VAL A 55 6.66 -0.06 -0.63
C VAL A 55 6.16 0.93 -1.69
N THR A 56 7.06 1.62 -2.36
CA THR A 56 6.70 2.68 -3.30
C THR A 56 7.50 2.61 -4.58
N THR A 57 6.80 2.74 -5.71
CA THR A 57 7.46 2.83 -7.01
C THR A 57 8.21 4.16 -7.17
N ASP A 58 9.27 4.21 -7.98
CA ASP A 58 9.98 5.46 -8.26
C ASP A 58 9.02 6.55 -8.77
N HIS A 59 8.06 6.16 -9.61
CA HIS A 59 7.03 7.07 -10.14
C HIS A 59 6.15 7.70 -9.05
N ALA A 60 5.88 6.98 -7.96
CA ALA A 60 5.08 7.48 -6.85
C ALA A 60 5.82 8.53 -6.03
N THR A 61 7.16 8.42 -5.93
CA THR A 61 7.99 9.37 -5.17
C THR A 61 7.99 10.79 -5.76
N HIS A 62 7.52 10.97 -7.00
CA HIS A 62 7.31 12.29 -7.58
C HIS A 62 6.13 13.06 -6.96
N PHE A 63 5.21 12.36 -6.29
CA PHE A 63 3.98 12.96 -5.75
C PHE A 63 4.05 13.27 -4.26
N TYR A 64 4.99 12.72 -3.50
CA TYR A 64 5.14 12.98 -2.07
C TYR A 64 6.58 12.80 -1.62
N ASN A 65 6.95 13.48 -0.53
CA ASN A 65 8.29 13.33 0.02
C ASN A 65 8.39 12.11 0.93
N VAL A 66 9.31 11.19 0.61
CA VAL A 66 9.56 9.98 1.41
C VAL A 66 9.97 10.31 2.84
N ALA A 67 10.63 11.45 3.06
CA ALA A 67 11.04 11.90 4.40
C ALA A 67 9.86 12.27 5.32
N GLU A 68 8.68 12.54 4.76
CA GLU A 68 7.47 12.86 5.53
C GLU A 68 6.73 11.59 6.00
N ILE A 69 7.16 10.41 5.54
CA ILE A 69 6.57 9.14 5.93
C ILE A 69 7.23 8.64 7.22
N PRO A 70 6.49 8.53 8.34
CA PRO A 70 7.07 8.18 9.63
C PRO A 70 7.24 6.66 9.79
N VAL A 71 7.42 5.92 8.70
CA VAL A 71 7.62 4.46 8.69
C VAL A 71 8.72 4.07 7.70
N ARG A 72 9.18 2.83 7.78
CA ARG A 72 10.13 2.29 6.82
C ARG A 72 9.50 2.26 5.42
N VAL A 73 10.18 2.90 4.46
CA VAL A 73 9.80 2.96 3.06
C VAL A 73 10.84 2.22 2.21
N PHE A 74 10.39 1.28 1.39
CA PHE A 74 11.18 0.56 0.39
C PHE A 74 10.90 1.14 -1.00
N ARG A 75 11.94 1.35 -1.81
CA ARG A 75 11.86 1.90 -3.18
C ARG A 75 12.39 0.90 -4.21
N ASP A 76 12.14 1.14 -5.50
CA ASP A 76 12.60 0.31 -6.64
C ASP A 76 14.13 -0.02 -6.62
N LYS A 77 14.96 0.80 -5.97
CA LYS A 77 16.40 0.50 -5.78
C LYS A 77 16.71 -0.43 -4.61
N ASP A 78 15.82 -0.50 -3.63
CA ASP A 78 15.84 -1.46 -2.52
C ASP A 78 15.21 -2.82 -2.93
N GLU A 79 14.70 -2.89 -4.17
CA GLU A 79 13.76 -3.87 -4.71
C GLU A 79 14.41 -4.89 -5.67
N TRP A 80 15.65 -5.34 -5.44
CA TRP A 80 16.24 -6.37 -6.32
C TRP A 80 15.54 -7.75 -6.25
N GLU A 81 14.41 -7.90 -5.52
CA GLU A 81 13.63 -9.15 -5.41
C GLU A 81 12.09 -8.98 -5.42
N THR A 82 11.55 -7.81 -5.75
CA THR A 82 10.12 -7.46 -5.55
C THR A 82 9.19 -7.89 -6.67
N CYS A 83 8.90 -9.18 -6.67
CA CYS A 83 7.59 -9.63 -7.05
C CYS A 83 6.66 -9.65 -5.82
N VAL A 84 6.61 -8.61 -4.97
CA VAL A 84 5.91 -8.65 -3.65
C VAL A 84 4.49 -9.19 -3.77
N VAL A 85 3.71 -8.70 -4.74
CA VAL A 85 2.34 -9.18 -5.00
C VAL A 85 2.34 -10.62 -5.54
N ARG A 86 3.31 -10.98 -6.38
CA ARG A 86 3.41 -12.31 -7.01
C ARG A 86 4.01 -13.37 -6.09
N ALA A 87 4.81 -12.97 -5.11
CA ALA A 87 5.34 -13.77 -4.02
C ALA A 87 4.43 -13.71 -2.78
N TRP A 88 3.31 -12.97 -2.88
CA TRP A 88 2.34 -12.85 -1.80
C TRP A 88 1.63 -14.19 -1.61
N ASP A 89 1.58 -14.63 -0.37
CA ASP A 89 0.75 -15.77 0.01
C ASP A 89 -0.73 -15.39 -0.14
N THR A 90 -1.42 -16.03 -1.09
CA THR A 90 -2.85 -15.79 -1.37
C THR A 90 -3.77 -16.15 -0.20
N SER A 91 -3.28 -16.83 0.83
CA SER A 91 -4.02 -17.06 2.07
C SER A 91 -4.15 -15.80 2.93
N ARG A 92 -3.29 -14.79 2.71
CA ARG A 92 -3.29 -13.52 3.43
C ARG A 92 -4.09 -12.46 2.67
N PRO A 93 -4.88 -11.62 3.37
CA PRO A 93 -5.70 -10.61 2.72
C PRO A 93 -4.83 -9.60 1.98
N LEU A 94 -5.10 -9.43 0.68
CA LEU A 94 -4.53 -8.37 -0.16
C LEU A 94 -5.66 -7.44 -0.58
N LEU A 95 -5.54 -6.18 -0.20
CA LEU A 95 -6.49 -5.13 -0.55
C LEU A 95 -5.87 -4.23 -1.62
N PHE A 96 -6.64 -3.83 -2.62
CA PHE A 96 -6.20 -2.86 -3.61
C PHE A 96 -7.19 -1.69 -3.71
N CYS A 97 -6.65 -0.48 -3.86
CA CYS A 97 -7.41 0.76 -3.95
C CYS A 97 -7.03 1.48 -5.24
N PRO A 98 -7.80 1.30 -6.33
CA PRO A 98 -7.47 1.94 -7.59
C PRO A 98 -7.65 3.47 -7.49
N ALA A 99 -6.80 4.20 -8.21
CA ALA A 99 -6.80 5.66 -8.21
C ALA A 99 -6.33 6.18 -9.56
N MET A 100 -7.25 6.44 -10.48
CA MET A 100 -6.96 6.81 -11.87
C MET A 100 -8.02 7.76 -12.44
N ASN A 101 -7.70 8.39 -13.57
CA ASN A 101 -8.65 9.25 -14.28
C ASN A 101 -9.91 8.48 -14.73
N THR A 102 -11.04 9.17 -14.86
CA THR A 102 -12.32 8.59 -15.28
C THR A 102 -12.26 7.83 -16.60
N ALA A 103 -11.57 8.35 -17.62
CA ALA A 103 -11.42 7.68 -18.90
C ALA A 103 -10.65 6.36 -18.77
N MET A 104 -9.63 6.33 -17.90
CA MET A 104 -8.89 5.09 -17.59
C MET A 104 -9.76 4.10 -16.83
N TRP A 105 -10.57 4.59 -15.88
CA TRP A 105 -11.47 3.74 -15.10
C TRP A 105 -12.57 3.12 -15.97
N GLN A 106 -13.11 3.88 -16.92
CA GLN A 106 -14.15 3.42 -17.85
C GLN A 106 -13.59 2.53 -18.97
N HIS A 107 -12.27 2.43 -19.12
CA HIS A 107 -11.67 1.60 -20.14
C HIS A 107 -11.96 0.11 -19.89
N PRO A 108 -12.37 -0.68 -20.91
CA PRO A 108 -12.75 -2.08 -20.73
C PRO A 108 -11.64 -2.96 -20.15
N ILE A 109 -10.37 -2.63 -20.44
CA ILE A 109 -9.21 -3.33 -19.86
C ILE A 109 -9.18 -3.17 -18.34
N THR A 110 -9.52 -2.01 -17.79
CA THR A 110 -9.52 -1.80 -16.34
C THR A 110 -10.55 -2.71 -15.67
N ALA A 111 -11.74 -2.85 -16.26
CA ALA A 111 -12.76 -3.78 -15.75
C ALA A 111 -12.27 -5.25 -15.79
N GLN A 112 -11.58 -5.65 -16.86
CA GLN A 112 -10.98 -6.99 -16.96
C GLN A 112 -9.89 -7.21 -15.91
N GLN A 113 -8.98 -6.26 -15.72
CA GLN A 113 -7.91 -6.34 -14.72
C GLN A 113 -8.46 -6.43 -13.30
N VAL A 114 -9.44 -5.59 -12.95
CA VAL A 114 -10.13 -5.63 -11.65
C VAL A 114 -10.81 -6.98 -11.43
N SER A 115 -11.49 -7.51 -12.45
CA SER A 115 -12.11 -8.83 -12.37
C SER A 115 -11.09 -9.95 -12.13
N THR A 116 -9.95 -9.89 -12.80
CA THR A 116 -8.86 -10.86 -12.61
C THR A 116 -8.31 -10.82 -11.19
N LEU A 117 -8.03 -9.63 -10.66
CA LEU A 117 -7.54 -9.45 -9.28
C LEU A 117 -8.54 -9.99 -8.25
N LYS A 118 -9.83 -9.71 -8.43
CA LYS A 118 -10.89 -10.25 -7.57
C LYS A 118 -11.01 -11.77 -7.69
N GLY A 119 -10.78 -12.32 -8.88
CA GLY A 119 -10.70 -13.76 -9.12
C GLY A 119 -9.59 -14.46 -8.33
N PHE A 120 -8.50 -13.75 -8.01
CA PHE A 120 -7.43 -14.25 -7.13
C PHE A 120 -7.76 -14.14 -5.63
N GLY A 121 -8.95 -13.64 -5.27
CA GLY A 121 -9.36 -13.42 -3.88
C GLY A 121 -8.93 -12.07 -3.30
N TYR A 122 -8.38 -11.17 -4.12
CA TYR A 122 -8.01 -9.84 -3.67
C TYR A 122 -9.26 -8.98 -3.44
N VAL A 123 -9.19 -8.14 -2.41
CA VAL A 123 -10.32 -7.32 -1.97
C VAL A 123 -10.18 -5.92 -2.58
N GLU A 124 -11.17 -5.56 -3.38
CA GLU A 124 -11.28 -4.23 -3.97
C GLU A 124 -11.82 -3.22 -2.96
N ILE A 125 -11.11 -2.12 -2.76
CA ILE A 125 -11.66 -0.90 -2.15
C ILE A 125 -12.09 0.01 -3.31
N PRO A 126 -13.40 0.22 -3.54
CA PRO A 126 -13.88 0.85 -4.76
C PRO A 126 -13.52 2.34 -4.82
N CYS A 127 -13.21 2.80 -6.03
CA CYS A 127 -13.04 4.21 -6.33
C CYS A 127 -14.32 4.99 -6.07
N ILE A 128 -14.17 6.24 -5.65
CA ILE A 128 -15.27 7.20 -5.51
C ILE A 128 -15.39 8.08 -6.75
N ALA A 129 -16.60 8.63 -6.93
CA ALA A 129 -16.82 9.72 -7.87
C ALA A 129 -16.51 11.05 -7.18
N LYS A 130 -15.81 11.96 -7.88
CA LYS A 130 -15.65 13.35 -7.44
C LYS A 130 -16.17 14.28 -8.53
N LYS A 131 -16.85 15.35 -8.10
CA LYS A 131 -17.24 16.44 -9.00
C LYS A 131 -15.98 17.12 -9.51
N LEU A 132 -15.83 17.13 -10.82
CA LEU A 132 -14.80 17.88 -11.51
C LEU A 132 -15.20 19.35 -11.59
N VAL A 133 -14.22 20.23 -11.74
CA VAL A 133 -14.41 21.70 -11.80
C VAL A 133 -15.36 22.11 -12.95
N CYS A 134 -15.50 21.27 -13.99
CA CYS A 134 -16.41 21.48 -15.11
C CYS A 134 -17.89 21.10 -14.84
N GLY A 135 -18.22 20.55 -13.66
CA GLY A 135 -19.57 20.11 -13.31
C GLY A 135 -19.86 18.63 -13.60
N ASP A 136 -18.98 17.94 -14.32
CA ASP A 136 -19.09 16.50 -14.58
C ASP A 136 -18.67 15.67 -13.35
N GLU A 137 -19.39 14.57 -13.10
CA GLU A 137 -18.99 13.58 -12.09
C GLU A 137 -18.04 12.55 -12.69
N GLY A 138 -16.78 12.57 -12.25
CA GLY A 138 -15.75 11.62 -12.67
C GLY A 138 -15.55 10.50 -11.66
N LYS A 139 -15.81 9.24 -12.05
CA LYS A 139 -15.50 8.05 -11.24
C LYS A 139 -14.04 7.62 -11.45
N GLY A 140 -13.31 7.32 -10.37
CA GLY A 140 -11.93 6.83 -10.48
C GLY A 140 -10.99 7.40 -9.40
N ALA A 141 -11.47 8.34 -8.60
CA ALA A 141 -10.71 8.87 -7.48
C ALA A 141 -10.52 7.79 -6.39
N MET A 142 -9.34 7.77 -5.78
CA MET A 142 -9.02 6.93 -4.62
C MET A 142 -10.10 7.08 -3.54
N ALA A 143 -10.49 5.97 -2.93
CA ALA A 143 -11.37 5.97 -1.76
C ALA A 143 -10.85 6.92 -0.67
N GLU A 144 -11.75 7.42 0.17
CA GLU A 144 -11.32 8.26 1.28
C GLU A 144 -10.47 7.48 2.27
N VAL A 145 -9.49 8.16 2.87
CA VAL A 145 -8.50 7.53 3.75
C VAL A 145 -9.17 6.79 4.91
N SER A 146 -10.26 7.35 5.46
CA SER A 146 -11.06 6.69 6.50
C SER A 146 -11.62 5.36 6.02
N THR A 147 -12.22 5.30 4.83
CA THR A 147 -12.77 4.08 4.25
C THR A 147 -11.71 2.99 4.11
N ILE A 148 -10.49 3.35 3.69
CA ILE A 148 -9.37 2.40 3.59
C ILE A 148 -9.00 1.86 4.97
N VAL A 149 -8.81 2.76 5.94
CA VAL A 149 -8.46 2.39 7.32
C VAL A 149 -9.53 1.50 7.96
N ASP A 150 -10.81 1.82 7.76
CA ASP A 150 -11.92 1.04 8.30
C ASP A 150 -11.99 -0.35 7.67
N THR A 151 -11.74 -0.45 6.36
CA THR A 151 -11.68 -1.74 5.66
C THR A 151 -10.52 -2.58 6.20
N VAL A 152 -9.34 -1.99 6.40
CA VAL A 152 -8.20 -2.68 7.02
C VAL A 152 -8.56 -3.18 8.43
N LYS A 153 -9.16 -2.33 9.28
CA LYS A 153 -9.60 -2.73 10.63
C LYS A 153 -10.55 -3.92 10.62
N GLN A 154 -11.52 -3.95 9.70
CA GLN A 154 -12.44 -5.08 9.56
C GLN A 154 -11.73 -6.39 9.19
N HIS A 155 -10.69 -6.32 8.36
CA HIS A 155 -9.89 -7.50 8.00
C HIS A 155 -8.97 -7.96 9.13
N LEU A 156 -8.40 -7.03 9.91
CA LEU A 156 -7.61 -7.37 11.10
C LEU A 156 -8.45 -8.11 12.15
N GLN A 157 -9.71 -7.70 12.35
CA GLN A 157 -10.63 -8.34 13.31
C GLN A 157 -11.10 -9.74 12.90
N ARG A 158 -11.13 -10.04 11.59
CA ARG A 158 -11.61 -11.32 11.05
C ARG A 158 -10.56 -12.42 11.04
N SER A 159 -9.29 -12.05 11.11
CA SER A 159 -8.17 -13.00 11.07
C SER A 159 -7.31 -12.85 12.33
N PRO A 160 -7.76 -13.35 13.50
CA PRO A 160 -6.82 -13.60 14.58
C PRO A 160 -5.74 -14.57 14.07
N LEU A 161 -4.47 -14.24 14.31
CA LEU A 161 -3.35 -15.07 13.89
C LEU A 161 -3.58 -16.55 14.30
N PRO A 162 -3.21 -17.53 13.46
CA PRO A 162 -2.94 -18.85 14.01
C PRO A 162 -1.84 -18.68 15.05
N SER A 163 -2.12 -19.02 16.32
CA SER A 163 -1.10 -19.12 17.35
C SER A 163 0.04 -19.98 16.81
N GLU A 164 1.28 -19.47 16.86
CA GLU A 164 2.48 -20.16 16.38
C GLU A 164 2.45 -21.64 16.76
N ARG A 165 2.66 -22.53 15.77
CA ARG A 165 3.07 -23.91 15.99
C ARG A 165 4.56 -24.02 15.68
#